data_AF-A0A554LVW6-F1
#
_entry.id   AF-A0A554LVW6-F1
#
_cell.length_a   1.000
_cell.length_b   1.000
_cell.length_c   1.000
_cell.angle_alpha   90.00
_cell.angle_beta   90.00
_cell.angle_gamma   90.00
#
_symmetry.space_group_name_H-M   'P 1'
#
loop_
_entity.id
_entity.type
_entity.pdbx_description
1 polymer ?
#
loop_
_entity_poly.entity_id
_entity_poly.type
_entity_poly.pdbx_seq_one_letter_code
_entity_poly.pdbx_strand_id
1 'polypeptide(L)'
;MNKIISKLKVKNAKLRKIIYIIIIALAVIVGAAVIFWPRPGQFISSAQQDLADKNSAAATSTIKKGLYFYPHNKELKLLLAQTYFSDKKYQEAINGYQQLVQGETTAETLNAMANAYRDNNDIQSAKQYYRQAIELNPQFVKPYINLATILNSEHEYSQSIELLEAGQKAGAGSEVVRLLAITYQRNQNPQSARLTLQSWLANNPDDKNAQNLLTELN
;
A
#
# COMPACT_ATOMS: atom_id res chain seq x y z
N MET A 1 0.28 -30.51 -32.05
CA MET A 1 1.65 -31.08 -31.98
C MET A 1 2.18 -31.60 -33.33
N ASN A 2 1.41 -32.40 -34.10
CA ASN A 2 1.77 -32.78 -35.49
C ASN A 2 2.04 -31.59 -36.43
N LYS A 3 1.40 -30.44 -36.17
CA LYS A 3 1.56 -29.19 -36.93
C LYS A 3 2.99 -28.60 -36.89
N ILE A 4 3.70 -28.69 -35.75
CA ILE A 4 5.04 -28.09 -35.58
C ILE A 4 6.08 -28.85 -36.41
N ILE A 5 5.99 -30.18 -36.44
CA ILE A 5 6.94 -31.04 -37.16
C ILE A 5 6.62 -31.09 -38.66
N SER A 6 5.34 -30.95 -39.06
CA SER A 6 4.96 -30.79 -40.47
C SER A 6 5.60 -29.54 -41.12
N LYS A 7 5.82 -28.47 -40.34
CA LYS A 7 6.51 -27.26 -40.80
C LYS A 7 8.02 -27.44 -40.96
N LEU A 8 8.64 -28.40 -40.26
CA LEU A 8 10.08 -28.62 -40.29
C LEU A 8 10.57 -29.46 -41.50
N LYS A 9 9.68 -29.93 -42.39
CA LYS A 9 10.00 -30.74 -43.60
C LYS A 9 11.02 -31.88 -43.36
N VAL A 10 11.14 -32.42 -42.15
CA VAL A 10 12.11 -33.47 -41.82
C VAL A 10 11.63 -34.82 -42.36
N LYS A 11 12.07 -35.17 -43.57
CA LYS A 11 11.70 -36.45 -44.23
C LYS A 11 12.26 -37.67 -43.49
N ASN A 12 13.45 -37.55 -42.88
CA ASN A 12 14.14 -38.66 -42.22
C ASN A 12 13.43 -39.08 -40.91
N ALA A 13 12.94 -40.32 -40.87
CA ALA A 13 12.22 -40.88 -39.72
C ALA A 13 13.10 -41.05 -38.45
N LYS A 14 14.39 -41.34 -38.61
CA LYS A 14 15.34 -41.41 -37.48
C LYS A 14 15.54 -40.03 -36.86
N LEU A 15 15.69 -39.00 -37.69
CA LEU A 15 15.87 -37.61 -37.23
C LEU A 15 14.62 -37.08 -36.52
N ARG A 16 13.40 -37.43 -36.97
CA ARG A 16 12.17 -37.12 -36.24
C ARG A 16 12.15 -37.73 -34.84
N LYS A 17 12.51 -39.01 -34.69
CA LYS A 17 12.57 -39.67 -33.37
C LYS A 17 13.57 -38.99 -32.42
N ILE A 18 14.73 -38.57 -32.92
CA ILE A 18 15.73 -37.84 -32.12
C ILE A 18 15.16 -36.50 -31.64
N ILE A 19 14.52 -35.73 -32.53
CA ILE A 19 13.88 -34.45 -32.17
C ILE A 19 12.79 -34.68 -31.10
N TYR A 20 11.99 -35.74 -31.21
CA TYR A 20 10.99 -36.09 -30.20
C TYR A 20 11.60 -36.36 -28.82
N ILE A 21 12.68 -37.17 -28.77
CA ILE A 21 13.35 -37.50 -27.51
C ILE A 21 13.92 -36.23 -26.85
N ILE A 22 14.53 -35.33 -27.64
CA ILE A 22 15.06 -34.07 -27.14
C ILE A 22 13.95 -33.17 -26.57
N ILE A 23 12.81 -33.06 -27.26
CA ILE A 23 11.68 -32.25 -26.77
C ILE A 23 11.11 -32.83 -25.46
N ILE A 24 10.98 -34.15 -25.36
CA ILE A 24 10.51 -34.82 -24.14
C ILE A 24 11.51 -34.60 -22.99
N ALA A 25 12.81 -34.80 -23.25
CA ALA A 25 13.86 -34.56 -22.26
C ALA A 25 13.86 -33.10 -21.78
N LEU A 26 13.75 -32.13 -22.69
CA LEU A 26 13.63 -30.70 -22.35
C LEU A 26 12.36 -30.42 -21.55
N ALA A 27 11.22 -31.01 -21.89
CA ALA A 27 9.97 -30.84 -21.15
C ALA A 27 10.06 -31.41 -19.72
N VAL A 28 10.73 -32.56 -19.54
CA VAL A 28 11.00 -33.14 -18.21
C VAL A 28 11.95 -32.26 -17.41
N ILE A 29 13.00 -31.73 -18.03
CA ILE A 29 13.96 -30.81 -17.38
C ILE A 29 13.26 -29.50 -16.97
N VAL A 30 12.45 -28.90 -17.85
CA VAL A 30 11.69 -27.68 -17.53
C VAL A 30 10.64 -27.97 -16.45
N GLY A 31 9.93 -29.09 -16.54
CA GLY A 31 8.96 -29.50 -15.52
C GLY A 31 9.60 -29.72 -14.15
N ALA A 32 10.75 -30.39 -14.09
CA ALA A 32 11.54 -30.55 -12.87
C ALA A 32 12.07 -29.20 -12.36
N ALA A 33 12.58 -28.34 -13.25
CA ALA A 33 13.05 -27.01 -12.89
C ALA A 33 11.94 -26.16 -12.27
N VAL A 34 10.70 -26.23 -12.77
CA VAL A 34 9.54 -25.50 -12.20
C VAL A 34 9.19 -26.00 -10.79
N ILE A 35 9.40 -27.29 -10.48
CA ILE A 35 9.16 -27.85 -9.15
C ILE A 35 10.23 -27.36 -8.15
N PHE A 36 11.49 -27.27 -8.58
CA PHE A 36 12.61 -26.85 -7.74
C PHE A 36 12.90 -25.35 -7.78
N TRP A 37 12.20 -24.57 -8.61
CA TRP A 37 12.39 -23.13 -8.67
C TRP A 37 11.82 -22.47 -7.40
N PRO A 38 12.61 -21.66 -6.67
CA PRO A 38 12.18 -21.06 -5.42
C PRO A 38 11.04 -20.07 -5.69
N ARG A 39 9.90 -20.23 -5.02
CA ARG A 39 8.70 -19.40 -5.27
C ARG A 39 8.79 -18.05 -4.54
N PRO A 40 8.13 -16.98 -5.03
CA PRO A 40 8.13 -15.68 -4.36
C PRO A 40 7.67 -15.77 -2.89
N GLY A 41 6.63 -16.58 -2.63
CA GLY A 41 6.08 -16.78 -1.29
C GLY A 41 7.10 -17.28 -0.27
N GLN A 42 8.10 -18.08 -0.68
CA GLN A 42 9.15 -18.55 0.25
C GLN A 42 10.01 -17.38 0.74
N PHE A 43 10.39 -16.48 -0.16
CA PHE A 43 11.15 -15.28 0.20
C PHE A 43 10.32 -14.32 1.04
N ILE A 44 9.04 -14.15 0.71
CA ILE A 44 8.12 -13.28 1.46
C ILE A 44 7.94 -13.80 2.88
N SER A 45 7.61 -15.07 3.06
CA SER A 45 7.41 -15.66 4.40
C SER A 45 8.69 -15.64 5.23
N SER A 46 9.85 -15.95 4.63
CA SER A 46 11.13 -15.87 5.33
C SER A 46 11.47 -14.44 5.73
N ALA A 47 11.26 -13.46 4.85
CA ALA A 47 11.51 -12.06 5.17
C ALA A 47 10.55 -11.53 6.23
N GLN A 48 9.28 -11.94 6.21
CA GLN A 48 8.31 -11.60 7.26
C GLN A 48 8.69 -12.19 8.62
N GLN A 49 9.21 -13.41 8.64
CA GLN A 49 9.76 -14.01 9.85
C GLN A 49 10.96 -13.21 10.37
N ASP A 50 11.92 -12.88 9.49
CA ASP A 50 13.07 -12.03 9.85
C ASP A 50 12.62 -10.68 10.44
N LEU A 51 11.57 -10.05 9.87
CA LEU A 51 11.00 -8.81 10.39
C LEU A 51 10.30 -9.00 11.74
N ALA A 52 9.59 -10.11 11.94
CA ALA A 52 8.99 -10.45 13.23
C ALA A 52 10.07 -10.63 14.32
N ASP A 53 11.22 -11.19 13.93
CA ASP A 53 12.41 -11.35 14.77
C ASP A 53 13.23 -10.04 14.89
N LYS A 54 12.71 -8.91 14.38
CA LYS A 54 13.34 -7.58 14.35
C LYS A 54 14.69 -7.54 13.62
N ASN A 55 14.94 -8.51 12.75
CA ASN A 55 16.15 -8.61 11.95
C ASN A 55 15.93 -8.03 10.54
N SER A 56 15.81 -6.70 10.45
CA SER A 56 15.54 -6.01 9.17
C SER A 56 16.66 -6.16 8.14
N ALA A 57 17.90 -6.39 8.59
CA ALA A 57 19.03 -6.66 7.70
C ALA A 57 18.91 -8.02 7.01
N ALA A 58 18.55 -9.08 7.74
CA ALA A 58 18.27 -10.40 7.17
C ALA A 58 17.07 -10.34 6.21
N ALA A 59 15.98 -9.69 6.64
CA ALA A 59 14.80 -9.50 5.81
C ALA A 59 15.15 -8.82 4.48
N THR A 60 15.90 -7.71 4.52
CA THR A 60 16.34 -6.99 3.32
C THR A 60 17.17 -7.89 2.39
N SER A 61 18.07 -8.70 2.93
CA SER A 61 18.87 -9.66 2.16
C SER A 61 17.98 -10.72 1.49
N THR A 62 17.04 -11.31 2.24
CA THR A 62 16.08 -12.30 1.75
C THR A 62 15.20 -11.72 0.64
N ILE A 63 14.69 -10.50 0.82
CA ILE A 63 13.85 -9.82 -0.17
C ILE A 63 14.65 -9.53 -1.45
N LYS A 64 15.88 -9.02 -1.34
CA LYS A 64 16.75 -8.77 -2.50
C LYS A 64 17.06 -10.04 -3.27
N LYS A 65 17.29 -11.17 -2.58
CA LYS A 65 17.42 -12.49 -3.24
C LYS A 65 16.13 -12.88 -3.98
N GLY A 66 14.96 -12.66 -3.39
CA GLY A 66 13.69 -12.88 -4.07
C GLY A 66 13.53 -12.02 -5.33
N LEU A 67 13.87 -10.73 -5.24
CA LEU A 67 13.81 -9.80 -6.37
C LEU A 67 14.81 -10.11 -7.48
N TYR A 68 15.93 -10.79 -7.18
CA TYR A 68 16.84 -11.30 -8.21
C TYR A 68 16.14 -12.31 -9.14
N PHE A 69 15.34 -13.23 -8.57
CA PHE A 69 14.55 -14.19 -9.35
C PHE A 69 13.27 -13.58 -9.92
N TYR A 70 12.69 -12.60 -9.22
CA TYR A 70 11.39 -12.02 -9.53
C TYR A 70 11.43 -10.48 -9.53
N PRO A 71 12.12 -9.84 -10.49
CA PRO A 71 12.39 -8.39 -10.48
C PRO A 71 11.15 -7.50 -10.60
N HIS A 72 10.00 -8.06 -11.01
CA HIS A 72 8.73 -7.33 -11.14
C HIS A 72 7.69 -7.76 -10.09
N ASN A 73 8.06 -8.57 -9.09
CA ASN A 73 7.12 -8.97 -8.05
C ASN A 73 6.78 -7.77 -7.14
N LYS A 74 5.53 -7.32 -7.21
CA LYS A 74 5.04 -6.13 -6.49
C LYS A 74 5.11 -6.32 -4.97
N GLU A 75 4.80 -7.50 -4.47
CA GLU A 75 4.76 -7.80 -3.04
C GLU A 75 6.15 -7.73 -2.40
N LEU A 76 7.17 -8.32 -3.05
CA LEU A 76 8.56 -8.22 -2.63
C LEU A 76 9.08 -6.77 -2.66
N LYS A 77 8.71 -6.00 -3.69
CA LYS A 77 9.05 -4.57 -3.77
C LYS A 77 8.40 -3.76 -2.65
N LEU A 78 7.12 -4.03 -2.38
CA LEU A 78 6.36 -3.39 -1.30
C LEU A 78 6.99 -3.71 0.06
N LEU A 79 7.31 -4.98 0.31
CA LEU A 79 7.95 -5.41 1.55
C LEU A 79 9.34 -4.77 1.74
N LEU A 80 10.11 -4.61 0.65
CA LEU A 80 11.39 -3.91 0.69
C LEU A 80 11.22 -2.42 1.07
N ALA A 81 10.28 -1.73 0.42
CA ALA A 81 10.01 -0.31 0.69
C ALA A 81 9.51 -0.09 2.13
N GLN A 82 8.64 -0.99 2.63
CA GLN A 82 8.18 -0.98 4.01
C GLN A 82 9.33 -1.22 5.00
N THR A 83 10.22 -2.16 4.69
CA THR A 83 11.41 -2.43 5.52
C THR A 83 12.32 -1.22 5.58
N TYR A 84 12.58 -0.55 4.46
CA TYR A 84 13.33 0.71 4.44
C TYR A 84 12.65 1.81 5.23
N PHE A 85 11.33 1.94 5.13
CA PHE A 85 10.58 2.91 5.92
C PHE A 85 10.71 2.64 7.43
N SER A 86 10.56 1.38 7.86
CA SER A 86 10.75 0.98 9.27
C SER A 86 12.18 1.22 9.77
N ASP A 87 13.18 1.06 8.90
CA ASP A 87 14.58 1.38 9.17
C ASP A 87 14.88 2.89 9.15
N LYS A 88 13.87 3.76 8.94
CA LYS A 88 14.00 5.22 8.76
C LYS A 88 14.83 5.64 7.54
N LYS A 89 15.02 4.73 6.59
CA LYS A 89 15.67 4.96 5.29
C LYS A 89 14.62 5.50 4.31
N TYR A 90 14.16 6.71 4.60
CA TYR A 90 12.97 7.26 3.95
C TYR A 90 13.17 7.48 2.46
N GLN A 91 14.36 7.90 2.02
CA GLN A 91 14.65 8.09 0.60
C GLN A 91 14.61 6.77 -0.19
N GLU A 92 15.18 5.70 0.35
CA GLU A 92 15.12 4.37 -0.26
C GLU A 92 13.68 3.83 -0.27
N ALA A 93 12.91 4.08 0.79
CA ALA A 93 11.49 3.74 0.83
C ALA A 93 10.70 4.49 -0.26
N ILE A 94 10.90 5.80 -0.39
CA ILE A 94 10.28 6.64 -1.44
C ILE A 94 10.62 6.09 -2.82
N ASN A 95 11.88 5.81 -3.11
CA ASN A 95 12.30 5.24 -4.39
C ASN A 95 11.64 3.88 -4.66
N GLY A 96 11.49 3.04 -3.63
CA GLY A 96 10.79 1.76 -3.71
C GLY A 96 9.30 1.93 -4.02
N TYR A 97 8.62 2.84 -3.33
CA TYR A 97 7.21 3.15 -3.59
C TYR A 97 6.98 3.77 -4.98
N GLN A 98 7.88 4.65 -5.45
CA GLN A 98 7.81 5.24 -6.79
C GLN A 98 7.78 4.18 -7.90
N GLN A 99 8.52 3.08 -7.73
CA GLN A 99 8.51 1.98 -8.70
C GLN A 99 7.20 1.17 -8.68
N LEU A 100 6.46 1.19 -7.56
CA LEU A 100 5.17 0.53 -7.42
C LEU A 100 4.05 1.35 -8.04
N VAL A 101 4.10 2.68 -7.87
CA VAL A 101 3.02 3.58 -8.33
C VAL A 101 3.00 3.79 -9.85
N GLN A 102 4.05 3.42 -10.57
CA GLN A 102 4.07 3.40 -12.04
C GLN A 102 3.18 2.29 -12.64
N GLY A 103 2.67 1.36 -11.81
CA GLY A 103 1.70 0.34 -12.21
C GLY A 103 0.33 0.53 -11.58
N GLU A 104 -0.45 -0.55 -11.50
CA GLU A 104 -1.68 -0.57 -10.71
C GLU A 104 -1.34 -0.31 -9.23
N THR A 105 -1.88 0.80 -8.73
CA THR A 105 -1.58 1.41 -7.43
C THR A 105 -2.79 1.27 -6.51
N THR A 106 -2.54 1.10 -5.21
CA THR A 106 -3.59 1.09 -4.19
C THR A 106 -3.52 2.31 -3.29
N ALA A 107 -4.62 2.66 -2.65
CA ALA A 107 -4.69 3.80 -1.74
C ALA A 107 -3.74 3.60 -0.53
N GLU A 108 -3.55 2.36 -0.08
CA GLU A 108 -2.61 1.98 0.98
C GLU A 108 -1.16 2.25 0.57
N THR A 109 -0.80 1.95 -0.68
CA THR A 109 0.55 2.20 -1.20
C THR A 109 0.82 3.71 -1.30
N LEU A 110 -0.14 4.49 -1.80
CA LEU A 110 -0.05 5.95 -1.85
C LEU A 110 0.07 6.56 -0.45
N ASN A 111 -0.72 6.08 0.52
CA ASN A 111 -0.63 6.51 1.90
C ASN A 111 0.73 6.15 2.53
N ALA A 112 1.27 4.97 2.27
CA ALA A 112 2.59 4.57 2.77
C ALA A 112 3.71 5.42 2.16
N MET A 113 3.61 5.75 0.87
CA MET A 113 4.52 6.67 0.19
C MET A 113 4.44 8.09 0.76
N ALA A 114 3.22 8.59 1.00
CA ALA A 114 3.00 9.88 1.63
C ALA A 114 3.59 9.94 3.05
N ASN A 115 3.46 8.87 3.84
CA ASN A 115 4.13 8.75 5.14
C ASN A 115 5.65 8.84 5.00
N ALA A 116 6.23 8.17 3.99
CA ALA A 116 7.66 8.22 3.73
C ALA A 116 8.13 9.64 3.36
N TYR A 117 7.38 10.37 2.55
CA TYR A 117 7.66 11.78 2.26
C TYR A 117 7.56 12.67 3.50
N ARG A 118 6.51 12.49 4.30
CA ARG A 118 6.31 13.25 5.55
C ARG A 118 7.49 13.06 6.50
N ASP A 119 7.90 11.82 6.72
CA ASP A 119 9.00 11.50 7.64
C ASP A 119 10.37 11.86 7.05
N ASN A 120 10.46 12.02 5.73
CA ASN A 120 11.59 12.62 5.02
C ASN A 120 11.55 14.17 4.99
N ASN A 121 10.62 14.80 5.70
CA ASN A 121 10.41 16.25 5.78
C ASN A 121 9.98 16.92 4.46
N ASP A 122 9.56 16.16 3.46
CA ASP A 122 8.93 16.68 2.24
C ASP A 122 7.40 16.69 2.41
N ILE A 123 6.94 17.69 3.16
CA ILE A 123 5.53 17.83 3.53
C ILE A 123 4.64 18.06 2.30
N GLN A 124 5.12 18.75 1.28
CA GLN A 124 4.32 19.06 0.09
C GLN A 124 4.02 17.80 -0.72
N SER A 125 5.03 16.96 -0.97
CA SER A 125 4.81 15.65 -1.60
C SER A 125 3.91 14.77 -0.74
N ALA A 126 4.07 14.77 0.58
CA ALA A 126 3.20 14.03 1.48
C ALA A 126 1.73 14.44 1.33
N LYS A 127 1.42 15.75 1.37
CA LYS A 127 0.07 16.27 1.17
C LYS A 127 -0.51 15.81 -0.17
N GLN A 128 0.26 15.90 -1.25
CA GLN A 128 -0.18 15.48 -2.59
C GLN A 128 -0.55 13.99 -2.62
N TYR A 129 0.31 13.11 -2.11
CA TYR A 129 0.05 11.67 -2.15
C TYR A 129 -1.06 11.22 -1.20
N TYR A 130 -1.28 11.92 -0.07
CA TYR A 130 -2.48 11.68 0.74
C TYR A 130 -3.77 12.04 -0.02
N ARG A 131 -3.79 13.16 -0.76
CA ARG A 131 -4.96 13.52 -1.60
C ARG A 131 -5.22 12.47 -2.67
N GLN A 132 -4.18 12.00 -3.36
CA GLN A 132 -4.33 10.91 -4.34
C GLN A 132 -4.84 9.61 -3.71
N ALA A 133 -4.39 9.26 -2.49
CA ALA A 133 -4.90 8.09 -1.78
C ALA A 133 -6.40 8.23 -1.46
N ILE A 134 -6.86 9.44 -1.11
CA ILE A 134 -8.26 9.76 -0.85
C ILE A 134 -9.10 9.67 -2.12
N GLU A 135 -8.60 10.23 -3.23
CA GLU A 135 -9.27 10.14 -4.54
C GLU A 135 -9.46 8.69 -4.98
N LEU A 136 -8.45 7.85 -4.74
CA LEU A 136 -8.47 6.44 -5.12
C LEU A 136 -9.41 5.60 -4.23
N ASN A 137 -9.46 5.89 -2.93
CA ASN A 137 -10.40 5.25 -2.01
C ASN A 137 -10.95 6.28 -1.01
N PRO A 138 -12.11 6.90 -1.30
CA PRO A 138 -12.69 7.92 -0.43
C PRO A 138 -13.10 7.44 0.96
N GLN A 139 -13.24 6.13 1.18
CA GLN A 139 -13.55 5.53 2.49
C GLN A 139 -12.29 5.16 3.28
N PHE A 140 -11.10 5.29 2.69
CA PHE A 140 -9.86 4.97 3.39
C PHE A 140 -9.51 6.07 4.39
N VAL A 141 -9.68 5.77 5.67
CA VAL A 141 -9.59 6.76 6.76
C VAL A 141 -8.15 7.28 6.99
N LYS A 142 -7.11 6.44 6.83
CA LYS A 142 -5.73 6.80 7.24
C LYS A 142 -5.18 8.07 6.55
N PRO A 143 -5.35 8.26 5.22
CA PRO A 143 -4.98 9.50 4.56
C PRO A 143 -5.62 10.76 5.15
N TYR A 144 -6.91 10.72 5.51
CA TYR A 144 -7.59 11.85 6.14
C TYR A 144 -6.96 12.20 7.48
N ILE A 145 -6.68 11.21 8.33
CA ILE A 145 -6.01 11.42 9.63
C ILE A 145 -4.67 12.11 9.42
N ASN A 146 -3.84 11.57 8.53
CA ASN A 146 -2.49 12.08 8.32
C ASN A 146 -2.49 13.48 7.71
N LEU A 147 -3.32 13.71 6.68
CA LEU A 147 -3.39 15.01 6.02
C LEU A 147 -4.01 16.09 6.93
N ALA A 148 -5.10 15.78 7.65
CA ALA A 148 -5.69 16.70 8.62
C ALA A 148 -4.71 17.03 9.76
N THR A 149 -3.89 16.08 10.19
CA THR A 149 -2.84 16.33 11.20
C THR A 149 -1.82 17.36 10.69
N ILE A 150 -1.36 17.22 9.44
CA ILE A 150 -0.45 18.17 8.80
C ILE A 150 -1.11 19.55 8.71
N LEU A 151 -2.30 19.64 8.10
CA LEU A 151 -3.02 20.90 7.92
C LEU A 151 -3.27 21.61 9.26
N ASN A 152 -3.69 20.87 10.29
CA ASN A 152 -3.91 21.42 11.62
C ASN A 152 -2.63 21.91 12.29
N SER A 153 -1.49 21.27 12.03
CA SER A 153 -0.18 21.70 12.57
C SER A 153 0.33 22.98 11.91
N GLU A 154 -0.08 23.22 10.66
CA GLU A 154 0.23 24.45 9.91
C GLU A 154 -0.84 25.54 10.10
N HIS A 155 -1.81 25.32 11.01
CA HIS A 155 -2.95 26.20 11.24
C HIS A 155 -3.86 26.42 10.01
N GLU A 156 -3.78 25.54 9.01
CA GLU A 156 -4.64 25.52 7.81
C GLU A 156 -6.01 24.87 8.13
N TYR A 157 -6.67 25.33 9.19
CA TYR A 157 -7.89 24.70 9.72
C TYR A 157 -9.04 24.66 8.70
N SER A 158 -9.18 25.69 7.87
CA SER A 158 -10.25 25.74 6.86
C SER A 158 -10.10 24.63 5.82
N GLN A 159 -8.88 24.36 5.34
CA GLN A 159 -8.62 23.26 4.41
C GLN A 159 -8.81 21.90 5.07
N SER A 160 -8.45 21.78 6.36
CA SER A 160 -8.65 20.56 7.15
C SER A 160 -10.14 20.25 7.34
N ILE A 161 -10.95 21.28 7.62
CA ILE A 161 -12.42 21.16 7.70
C ILE A 161 -12.99 20.68 6.37
N GLU A 162 -12.66 21.35 5.26
CA GLU A 162 -13.16 20.98 3.92
C GLU A 162 -12.81 19.52 3.57
N LEU A 163 -11.57 19.12 3.84
CA LEU A 163 -11.09 17.76 3.66
C LEU A 163 -11.92 16.74 4.45
N LEU A 164 -12.14 17.00 5.73
CA LEU A 164 -12.82 16.08 6.63
C LEU A 164 -14.34 16.04 6.39
N GLU A 165 -14.95 17.16 5.98
CA GLU A 165 -16.34 17.21 5.52
C GLU A 165 -16.55 16.36 4.26
N ALA A 166 -15.63 16.45 3.31
CA ALA A 166 -15.63 15.59 2.12
C ALA A 166 -15.51 14.10 2.51
N GLY A 167 -14.64 13.79 3.47
CA GLY A 167 -14.47 12.43 4.00
C GLY A 167 -15.72 11.91 4.70
N GLN A 168 -16.35 12.71 5.56
CA GLN A 168 -17.62 12.36 6.20
C GLN A 168 -18.71 12.06 5.15
N LYS A 169 -18.83 12.92 4.13
CA LYS A 169 -19.81 12.74 3.04
C LYS A 169 -19.53 11.48 2.22
N ALA A 170 -18.26 11.13 2.02
CA ALA A 170 -17.84 9.91 1.35
C ALA A 170 -18.04 8.63 2.19
N GLY A 171 -18.44 8.76 3.46
CA GLY A 171 -18.61 7.64 4.38
C GLY A 171 -17.31 7.15 4.99
N ALA A 172 -16.25 7.96 5.01
CA ALA A 172 -15.09 7.69 5.84
C ALA A 172 -15.55 7.79 7.31
N GLY A 173 -15.46 6.66 8.03
CA GLY A 173 -16.22 6.42 9.27
C GLY A 173 -15.97 7.40 10.43
N SER A 174 -16.50 7.06 11.61
CA SER A 174 -16.52 7.88 12.84
C SER A 174 -15.26 8.71 13.10
N GLU A 175 -14.06 8.17 12.85
CA GLU A 175 -12.81 8.88 13.05
C GLU A 175 -12.73 10.24 12.33
N VAL A 176 -13.19 10.29 11.08
CA VAL A 176 -13.16 11.53 10.30
C VAL A 176 -14.08 12.59 10.92
N VAL A 177 -15.23 12.18 11.44
CA VAL A 177 -16.17 13.06 12.13
C VAL A 177 -15.58 13.60 13.43
N ARG A 178 -14.89 12.76 14.20
CA ARG A 178 -14.22 13.20 15.44
C ARG A 178 -13.10 14.18 15.14
N LEU A 179 -12.28 13.90 14.12
CA LEU A 179 -11.25 14.83 13.66
C LEU A 179 -11.84 16.15 13.17
N LEU A 180 -13.00 16.12 12.51
CA LEU A 180 -13.70 17.32 12.05
C LEU A 180 -14.12 18.18 13.24
N ALA A 181 -14.74 17.58 14.26
CA ALA A 181 -15.13 18.28 15.49
C ALA A 181 -13.92 18.87 16.24
N ILE A 182 -12.82 18.12 16.38
CA ILE A 182 -11.57 18.61 16.97
C ILE A 182 -11.00 19.77 16.17
N THR A 183 -11.05 19.70 14.84
CA THR A 183 -10.57 20.77 13.95
C THR A 183 -11.44 22.02 14.09
N TYR A 184 -12.76 21.87 14.21
CA TYR A 184 -13.67 22.98 14.50
C TYR A 184 -13.35 23.67 15.83
N GLN A 185 -13.03 22.91 16.90
CA GLN A 185 -12.57 23.50 18.16
C GLN A 185 -11.28 24.31 17.98
N ARG A 186 -10.29 23.75 17.27
CA ARG A 186 -9.02 24.44 16.98
C ARG A 186 -9.22 25.71 16.15
N ASN A 187 -10.22 25.71 15.28
CA ASN A 187 -10.65 26.86 14.49
C ASN A 187 -11.54 27.86 15.28
N GLN A 188 -11.60 27.74 16.62
CA GLN A 188 -12.42 28.59 17.50
C GLN A 188 -13.92 28.58 17.17
N ASN A 189 -14.41 27.50 16.57
CA ASN A 189 -15.82 27.30 16.24
C ASN A 189 -16.40 26.05 16.96
N PRO A 190 -16.56 26.10 18.29
CA PRO A 190 -17.10 24.97 19.06
C PRO A 190 -18.57 24.68 18.74
N GLN A 191 -19.32 25.65 18.18
CA GLN A 191 -20.72 25.43 17.79
C GLN A 191 -20.81 24.43 16.64
N SER A 192 -20.01 24.61 15.59
CA SER A 192 -19.95 23.65 14.49
C SER A 192 -19.49 22.27 14.96
N ALA A 193 -18.51 22.19 15.87
CA ALA A 193 -18.09 20.91 16.44
C ALA A 193 -19.25 20.14 17.09
N ARG A 194 -20.07 20.82 17.90
CA ARG A 194 -21.24 20.23 18.56
C ARG A 194 -22.31 19.79 17.55
N LEU A 195 -22.63 20.65 16.58
CA LEU A 195 -23.62 20.34 15.55
C LEU A 195 -23.21 19.12 14.71
N THR A 196 -21.94 19.05 14.32
CA THR A 196 -21.38 17.90 13.59
C THR A 196 -21.54 16.61 14.38
N LEU A 197 -21.19 16.60 15.67
CA LEU A 197 -21.31 15.40 16.51
C LEU A 197 -22.77 15.02 16.78
N GLN A 198 -23.64 15.99 17.04
CA GLN A 198 -25.08 15.73 17.24
C GLN A 198 -25.72 15.13 15.99
N SER A 199 -25.42 15.68 14.81
CA SER A 199 -25.91 15.16 13.54
C SER A 199 -25.41 13.73 13.26
N TRP A 200 -24.14 13.46 13.58
CA TRP A 200 -23.58 12.11 13.45
C TRP A 200 -24.24 11.11 14.39
N LEU A 201 -24.38 11.46 15.67
CA LEU A 201 -24.96 10.60 16.71
C LEU A 201 -26.46 10.33 16.51
N ALA A 202 -27.18 11.23 15.84
CA ALA A 202 -28.58 10.99 15.45
C ALA A 202 -28.74 9.73 14.59
N ASN A 203 -27.72 9.39 13.78
CA ASN A 203 -27.70 8.20 12.94
C ASN A 203 -26.81 7.07 13.50
N ASN A 204 -25.91 7.40 14.44
CA ASN A 204 -24.95 6.46 15.04
C ASN A 204 -24.99 6.56 16.57
N PRO A 205 -26.13 6.22 17.21
CA PRO A 205 -26.32 6.47 18.64
C PRO A 205 -25.34 5.71 19.52
N ASP A 206 -24.76 4.59 19.04
CA ASP A 206 -23.85 3.75 19.81
C ASP A 206 -22.37 4.16 19.73
N ASP A 207 -22.05 5.24 19.00
CA ASP A 207 -20.67 5.73 18.86
C ASP A 207 -20.18 6.43 20.15
N LYS A 208 -19.66 5.62 21.07
CA LYS A 208 -19.13 6.08 22.37
C LYS A 208 -18.05 7.15 22.24
N ASN A 209 -17.22 7.08 21.19
CA ASN A 209 -16.14 8.05 21.03
C ASN A 209 -16.69 9.42 20.65
N ALA A 210 -17.71 9.47 19.79
CA ALA A 210 -18.40 10.71 19.47
C ALA A 210 -19.23 11.25 20.65
N GLN A 211 -19.86 10.37 21.45
CA GLN A 211 -20.58 10.77 22.67
C GLN A 211 -19.66 11.42 23.71
N ASN A 212 -18.51 10.80 23.98
CA ASN A 212 -17.52 11.30 24.94
C ASN A 212 -17.05 12.70 24.52
N LEU A 213 -16.69 12.87 23.24
CA LEU A 213 -16.23 14.16 22.71
C LEU A 213 -17.34 15.23 22.77
N LEU A 214 -18.59 14.87 22.50
CA LEU A 214 -19.72 15.81 22.63
C LEU A 214 -19.95 16.25 24.08
N THR A 215 -19.67 15.37 25.05
CA THR A 215 -19.81 15.66 26.48
C THR A 215 -18.72 16.63 26.93
N GLU A 216 -17.49 16.46 26.47
CA GLU A 216 -16.35 17.36 26.75
C GLU A 216 -16.52 18.78 26.16
N LEU A 217 -17.44 18.95 25.20
CA LEU A 217 -17.76 20.22 24.54
C LEU A 217 -18.80 21.07 25.27
N ASN A 218 -19.41 20.56 26.35
CA ASN A 218 -20.43 21.24 27.14
C ASN A 218 -19.86 21.80 28.45
#